data_AF-A0AAV8ZQ72-F1
#
_entry.id   AF-A0AAV8ZQ72-F1
#
_cell.length_a   1.000
_cell.length_b   1.000
_cell.length_c   1.000
_cell.angle_alpha   90.00
_cell.angle_beta   90.00
_cell.angle_gamma   90.00
#
_symmetry.space_group_name_H-M   'P 1'
#
loop_
_entity.id
_entity.type
_entity.pdbx_description
1 polymer ?
#
loop_
_entity_poly.entity_id
_entity_poly.type
_entity_poly.pdbx_seq_one_letter_code
_entity_poly.pdbx_strand_id
1 'polypeptide(L)'
;MQLQEKTYKNGANHQINSKYGEVAGDMKTSRKEMEISNFPKRPKYAPSQAQIDERENKEDVTLSVFFKSLKTLLKNKSFLIHTVAYGFCYGIFSAIGTLLNQFILNYFEGAEEDAGRMGLAMIIIGMVGSILTGVVLDKTHKFKETAFVIFLMCGVSICGFLFALELRSKWMVYVAISIFGFFLNAYMPAGIEFATELTFPSPESTVTGILLATSQILAVIFTLVLSSVNKTFGTFWALSIQAIILFIGTVLTGLTPNKLRKQKAFMQDAKFDKLPTEDNA
;
A
#
# COMPACT_ATOMS: atom_id res chain seq x y z
N MET A 1 3.81 74.17 17.24
CA MET A 1 3.78 73.65 15.86
C MET A 1 4.15 72.18 15.73
N GLN A 2 5.16 71.64 16.44
CA GLN A 2 5.54 70.21 16.30
C GLN A 2 4.57 69.17 16.90
N LEU A 3 3.66 69.58 17.81
CA LEU A 3 2.66 68.68 18.42
C LEU A 3 1.41 68.45 17.56
N GLN A 4 1.01 69.39 16.70
CA GLN A 4 -0.14 69.21 15.79
C GLN A 4 0.22 68.32 14.58
N GLU A 5 1.45 68.40 14.09
CA GLU A 5 1.89 67.61 12.92
C GLU A 5 2.03 66.12 13.24
N LYS A 6 2.45 65.77 14.47
CA LYS A 6 2.54 64.37 14.95
C LYS A 6 1.16 63.72 15.08
N THR A 7 0.16 64.44 15.57
CA THR A 7 -1.22 63.92 15.71
C THR A 7 -1.89 63.74 14.36
N TYR A 8 -1.66 64.65 13.41
CA TYR A 8 -2.19 64.54 12.04
C TYR A 8 -1.59 63.37 11.26
N LYS A 9 -0.26 63.17 11.34
CA LYS A 9 0.43 62.04 10.70
C LYS A 9 0.05 60.68 11.31
N ASN A 10 -0.18 60.60 12.63
CA ASN A 10 -0.64 59.36 13.27
C ASN A 10 -2.09 59.01 12.95
N GLY A 11 -3.00 60.00 12.89
CA GLY A 11 -4.40 59.77 12.49
C GLY A 11 -4.53 59.31 11.03
N ALA A 12 -3.76 59.92 10.12
CA ALA A 12 -3.72 59.53 8.71
C ALA A 12 -3.16 58.11 8.53
N ASN A 13 -2.06 57.75 9.21
CA ASN A 13 -1.49 56.40 9.14
C ASN A 13 -2.43 55.32 9.70
N HIS A 14 -3.24 55.64 10.72
CA HIS A 14 -4.20 54.70 11.28
C HIS A 14 -5.40 54.47 10.35
N GLN A 15 -5.94 55.53 9.73
CA GLN A 15 -6.99 55.40 8.71
C GLN A 15 -6.50 54.68 7.45
N ILE A 16 -5.26 54.93 7.04
CA ILE A 16 -4.65 54.26 5.89
C ILE A 16 -4.46 52.76 6.18
N ASN A 17 -3.88 52.37 7.32
CA ASN A 17 -3.71 50.95 7.68
C ASN A 17 -5.04 50.22 7.91
N SER A 18 -6.06 50.89 8.46
CA SER A 18 -7.41 50.32 8.58
C SER A 18 -8.01 50.02 7.21
N LYS A 19 -7.93 50.98 6.28
CA LYS A 19 -8.49 50.85 4.93
C LYS A 19 -7.75 49.80 4.10
N TYR A 20 -6.41 49.71 4.21
CA TYR A 20 -5.64 48.66 3.55
C TYR A 20 -5.83 47.27 4.17
N GLY A 21 -6.02 47.18 5.49
CA GLY A 21 -6.31 45.93 6.19
C GLY A 21 -7.68 45.35 5.82
N GLU A 22 -8.69 46.21 5.70
CA GLU A 22 -10.05 45.84 5.28
C GLU A 22 -10.09 45.40 3.80
N VAL A 23 -9.42 46.14 2.91
CA VAL A 23 -9.29 45.78 1.48
C VAL A 23 -8.46 44.50 1.28
N ALA A 24 -7.43 44.25 2.09
CA ALA A 24 -6.65 43.00 2.05
C ALA A 24 -7.43 41.80 2.61
N GLY A 25 -8.32 42.03 3.59
CA GLY A 25 -9.27 41.04 4.09
C GLY A 25 -10.28 40.67 3.01
N ASP A 26 -10.91 41.65 2.38
CA ASP A 26 -11.88 41.46 1.30
C ASP A 26 -11.27 40.78 0.07
N MET A 27 -10.02 41.12 -0.28
CA MET A 27 -9.32 40.49 -1.39
C MET A 27 -8.93 39.03 -1.09
N LYS A 28 -8.64 38.67 0.16
CA LYS A 28 -8.42 37.27 0.56
C LYS A 28 -9.72 36.47 0.59
N THR A 29 -10.82 37.06 1.05
CA THR A 29 -12.14 36.44 1.06
C THR A 29 -12.64 36.23 -0.37
N SER A 30 -12.54 37.26 -1.22
CA SER A 30 -12.87 37.18 -2.65
C SER A 30 -11.98 36.21 -3.43
N ARG A 31 -10.69 36.09 -3.08
CA ARG A 31 -9.79 35.09 -3.69
C ARG A 31 -10.12 33.65 -3.28
N LYS A 32 -10.52 33.43 -2.02
CA LYS A 32 -11.05 32.13 -1.57
C LYS A 32 -12.39 31.81 -2.24
N GLU A 33 -13.27 32.79 -2.38
CA GLU A 33 -14.55 32.62 -3.08
C GLU A 33 -14.37 32.36 -4.57
N MET A 34 -13.40 33.02 -5.22
CA MET A 34 -13.01 32.74 -6.61
C MET A 34 -12.32 31.37 -6.76
N GLU A 35 -11.48 30.94 -5.81
CA GLU A 35 -10.93 29.58 -5.79
C GLU A 35 -12.05 28.54 -5.68
N ILE A 36 -13.04 28.75 -4.81
CA ILE A 36 -14.19 27.85 -4.65
C ILE A 36 -15.13 27.90 -5.87
N SER A 37 -15.26 29.05 -6.53
CA SER A 37 -16.08 29.24 -7.74
C SER A 37 -15.47 28.61 -8.99
N ASN A 38 -14.14 28.60 -9.11
CA ASN A 38 -13.40 28.04 -10.24
C ASN A 38 -13.14 26.52 -10.16
N PHE A 39 -13.54 25.85 -9.07
CA PHE A 39 -13.66 24.40 -9.10
C PHE A 39 -14.97 24.02 -9.78
N PRO A 40 -14.94 23.40 -10.97
CA PRO A 40 -16.16 22.89 -11.58
C PRO A 40 -16.83 21.92 -10.59
N LYS A 41 -18.07 22.21 -10.18
CA LYS A 41 -18.86 21.41 -9.22
C LYS A 41 -18.97 19.93 -9.61
N ARG A 42 -18.65 19.59 -10.87
CA ARG A 42 -18.55 18.23 -11.39
C ARG A 42 -17.30 18.10 -12.28
N PRO A 43 -16.50 17.02 -12.13
CA PRO A 43 -15.40 16.75 -13.04
C PRO A 43 -15.92 16.58 -14.48
N LYS A 44 -15.07 16.90 -15.47
CA LYS A 44 -15.41 16.88 -16.90
C LYS A 44 -15.68 15.47 -17.45
N TYR A 45 -15.32 14.43 -16.68
CA TYR A 45 -15.58 13.02 -16.96
C TYR A 45 -16.48 12.44 -15.87
N ALA A 46 -17.29 11.43 -16.24
CA ALA A 46 -18.15 10.73 -15.28
C ALA A 46 -17.30 10.25 -14.09
N PRO A 47 -17.71 10.59 -12.84
CA PRO A 47 -16.99 10.16 -11.64
C PRO A 47 -16.93 8.63 -11.60
N SER A 48 -15.80 8.08 -11.13
CA SER A 48 -15.73 6.64 -10.86
C SER A 48 -16.77 6.27 -9.80
N GLN A 49 -17.26 5.03 -9.77
CA GLN A 49 -18.26 4.60 -8.78
C GLN A 49 -17.82 4.91 -7.33
N ALA A 50 -16.52 4.82 -7.06
CA ALA A 50 -15.93 5.22 -5.77
C ALA A 50 -16.12 6.72 -5.46
N GLN A 51 -16.06 7.60 -6.45
CA GLN A 51 -16.31 9.04 -6.30
C GLN A 51 -17.81 9.37 -6.17
N ILE A 52 -18.70 8.52 -6.67
CA ILE A 52 -20.15 8.63 -6.47
C ILE A 52 -20.49 8.20 -5.05
N ASP A 53 -19.98 7.05 -4.61
CA ASP A 53 -20.19 6.55 -3.25
C ASP A 53 -19.59 7.49 -2.20
N GLU A 54 -18.43 8.13 -2.47
CA GLU A 54 -17.82 9.14 -1.58
C GLU A 54 -18.59 10.48 -1.57
N ARG A 55 -19.30 10.82 -2.65
CA ARG A 55 -20.16 12.01 -2.72
C ARG A 55 -21.54 11.79 -2.11
N GLU A 56 -22.09 10.59 -2.24
CA GLU A 56 -23.40 10.20 -1.68
C GLU A 56 -23.29 9.79 -0.21
N ASN A 57 -22.24 9.05 0.19
CA ASN A 57 -21.89 8.78 1.59
C ASN A 57 -20.95 9.85 2.16
N LYS A 58 -21.35 11.13 2.10
CA LYS A 58 -20.91 12.10 3.12
C LYS A 58 -21.58 11.77 4.46
N GLU A 59 -21.47 10.53 4.93
CA GLU A 59 -21.54 10.32 6.38
C GLU A 59 -20.25 10.94 6.92
N ASP A 60 -20.36 11.93 7.81
CA ASP A 60 -19.20 12.40 8.57
C ASP A 60 -18.42 11.17 9.02
N VAL A 61 -17.10 11.12 8.76
CA VAL A 61 -16.23 9.98 9.15
C VAL A 61 -16.26 9.86 10.68
N THR A 62 -17.31 9.23 11.17
CA THR A 62 -17.64 9.12 12.57
C THR A 62 -17.01 7.83 13.02
N LEU A 63 -16.41 7.82 14.22
CA LEU A 63 -15.78 6.62 14.77
C LEU A 63 -16.73 5.41 14.75
N SER A 64 -18.03 5.63 14.90
CA SER A 64 -19.07 4.58 14.80
C SER A 64 -19.10 3.88 13.43
N VAL A 65 -19.01 4.61 12.33
CA VAL A 65 -19.00 4.08 10.95
C VAL A 65 -17.69 3.32 10.67
N PHE A 66 -16.57 3.85 11.17
CA PHE A 66 -15.27 3.18 11.11
C PHE A 66 -15.28 1.85 11.89
N PHE A 67 -15.73 1.84 13.15
CA PHE A 67 -15.82 0.62 13.95
C PHE A 67 -16.80 -0.40 13.37
N LYS A 68 -17.90 0.05 12.75
CA LYS A 68 -18.84 -0.82 12.03
C LYS A 68 -18.20 -1.47 10.80
N SER A 69 -17.44 -0.69 10.02
CA SER A 69 -16.68 -1.19 8.86
C SER A 69 -15.59 -2.16 9.29
N LEU A 70 -14.81 -1.83 10.32
CA LEU A 70 -13.81 -2.69 10.94
C LEU A 70 -14.41 -4.02 11.39
N LYS A 71 -15.53 -4.00 12.12
CA LYS A 71 -16.23 -5.21 12.58
C LYS A 71 -16.72 -6.07 11.40
N THR A 72 -17.10 -5.45 10.29
CA THR A 72 -17.54 -6.15 9.08
C THR A 72 -16.36 -6.80 8.36
N LEU A 73 -15.24 -6.09 8.24
CA LEU A 73 -14.00 -6.60 7.65
C LEU A 73 -13.43 -7.77 8.45
N LEU A 74 -13.39 -7.66 9.78
CA LEU A 74 -12.94 -8.72 10.67
C LEU A 74 -13.86 -9.95 10.68
N LYS A 75 -15.09 -9.86 10.16
CA LYS A 75 -15.97 -11.03 9.96
C LYS A 75 -15.78 -11.69 8.59
N ASN A 76 -15.11 -11.03 7.65
CA ASN A 76 -14.89 -11.56 6.31
C ASN A 76 -13.73 -12.56 6.32
N LYS A 77 -14.06 -13.85 6.32
CA LYS A 77 -13.08 -14.95 6.32
C LYS A 77 -12.06 -14.86 5.17
N SER A 78 -12.49 -14.45 3.97
CA SER A 78 -11.56 -14.29 2.83
C SER A 78 -10.55 -13.18 3.08
N PHE A 79 -11.01 -12.06 3.65
CA PHE A 79 -10.13 -10.94 4.00
C PHE A 79 -9.17 -11.29 5.15
N LEU A 80 -9.62 -12.03 6.16
CA LEU A 80 -8.75 -12.46 7.26
C LEU A 80 -7.63 -13.39 6.79
N ILE A 81 -7.96 -14.42 5.99
CA ILE A 81 -6.97 -15.35 5.45
C ILE A 81 -5.96 -14.61 4.57
N HIS A 82 -6.47 -13.73 3.69
CA HIS A 82 -5.63 -12.89 2.84
C HIS A 82 -4.73 -11.94 3.64
N THR A 83 -5.27 -11.31 4.69
CA THR A 83 -4.51 -10.41 5.57
C THR A 83 -3.37 -11.13 6.26
N VAL A 84 -3.58 -12.36 6.74
CA VAL A 84 -2.51 -13.16 7.35
C VAL A 84 -1.46 -13.55 6.31
N ALA A 85 -1.87 -14.01 5.13
CA ALA A 85 -0.94 -14.33 4.04
C ALA A 85 -0.12 -13.09 3.66
N TYR A 86 -0.77 -11.95 3.46
CA TYR A 86 -0.10 -10.70 3.15
C TYR A 86 0.89 -10.28 4.24
N GLY A 87 0.50 -10.41 5.51
CA GLY A 87 1.37 -10.17 6.64
C GLY A 87 2.60 -11.08 6.69
N PHE A 88 2.52 -12.31 6.17
CA PHE A 88 3.70 -13.17 6.07
C PHE A 88 4.72 -12.63 5.06
N CYS A 89 4.26 -12.27 3.87
CA CYS A 89 5.11 -11.70 2.84
C CYS A 89 5.71 -10.36 3.28
N TYR A 90 4.87 -9.47 3.84
CA TYR A 90 5.30 -8.17 4.37
C TYR A 90 6.28 -8.32 5.55
N GLY A 91 6.03 -9.29 6.43
CA GLY A 91 6.92 -9.57 7.55
C GLY A 91 8.30 -10.07 7.11
N ILE A 92 8.36 -10.90 6.07
CA ILE A 92 9.62 -11.31 5.45
C ILE A 92 10.32 -10.13 4.79
N PHE A 93 9.59 -9.26 4.08
CA PHE A 93 10.13 -8.03 3.52
C PHE A 93 10.79 -7.14 4.57
N SER A 94 10.14 -6.94 5.72
CA SER A 94 10.71 -6.20 6.84
C SER A 94 11.95 -6.89 7.44
N ALA A 95 11.87 -8.21 7.64
CA ALA A 95 12.95 -8.98 8.23
C ALA A 95 14.19 -9.03 7.33
N ILE A 96 14.03 -9.28 6.03
CA ILE A 96 15.15 -9.27 5.08
C ILE A 96 15.76 -7.87 4.99
N GLY A 97 14.95 -6.80 4.95
CA GLY A 97 15.47 -5.43 4.95
C GLY A 97 16.32 -5.11 6.18
N THR A 98 16.00 -5.70 7.33
CA THR A 98 16.73 -5.49 8.58
C THR A 98 17.97 -6.39 8.71
N LEU A 99 17.86 -7.65 8.30
CA LEU A 99 18.87 -8.68 8.55
C LEU A 99 19.78 -8.94 7.36
N LEU A 100 19.52 -8.33 6.20
CA LEU A 100 20.30 -8.58 4.99
C LEU A 100 21.80 -8.41 5.23
N ASN A 101 22.23 -7.31 5.86
CA ASN A 101 23.64 -7.09 6.14
C ASN A 101 24.24 -8.24 6.97
N GLN A 102 23.54 -8.69 8.01
CA GLN A 102 23.98 -9.82 8.83
C GLN A 102 24.04 -11.13 8.04
N PHE A 103 23.07 -11.37 7.15
CA PHE A 103 23.07 -12.55 6.29
C PHE A 103 24.26 -12.58 5.34
N ILE A 104 24.60 -11.44 4.72
CA ILE A 104 25.75 -11.36 3.82
C ILE A 104 27.06 -11.51 4.61
N LEU A 105 27.21 -10.79 5.73
CA LEU A 105 28.44 -10.81 6.53
C LEU A 105 28.77 -12.17 7.14
N ASN A 106 27.75 -12.99 7.41
CA ASN A 106 27.95 -14.36 7.89
C ASN A 106 28.62 -15.28 6.84
N TYR A 107 28.56 -14.95 5.55
CA TYR A 107 29.23 -15.69 4.47
C TYR A 107 30.42 -14.95 3.87
N PHE A 108 30.41 -13.62 3.91
CA PHE A 108 31.43 -12.75 3.33
C PHE A 108 31.89 -11.71 4.35
N GLU A 109 32.98 -12.00 5.04
CA GLU A 109 33.57 -11.07 6.02
C GLU A 109 33.98 -9.74 5.37
N GLY A 110 33.63 -8.63 6.01
CA GLY A 110 33.96 -7.27 5.53
C GLY A 110 33.18 -6.79 4.30
N ALA A 111 32.17 -7.53 3.84
CA ALA A 111 31.39 -7.20 2.65
C ALA A 111 30.20 -6.24 2.92
N GLU A 112 30.33 -5.30 3.86
CA GLU A 112 29.26 -4.37 4.26
C GLU A 112 28.79 -3.50 3.08
N GLU A 113 29.74 -3.00 2.29
CA GLU A 113 29.44 -2.18 1.11
C GLU A 113 28.69 -2.99 0.04
N ASP A 114 29.12 -4.23 -0.20
CA ASP A 114 28.45 -5.15 -1.11
C ASP A 114 27.02 -5.48 -0.62
N ALA A 115 26.84 -5.72 0.68
CA ALA A 115 25.52 -5.97 1.25
C ALA A 115 24.58 -4.77 1.08
N GLY A 116 25.09 -3.55 1.26
CA GLY A 116 24.35 -2.31 1.00
C GLY A 116 23.93 -2.19 -0.47
N ARG A 117 24.85 -2.47 -1.41
CA ARG A 117 24.58 -2.46 -2.86
C ARG A 117 23.57 -3.55 -3.27
N MET A 118 23.66 -4.75 -2.69
CA MET A 118 22.69 -5.83 -2.87
C MET A 118 21.30 -5.41 -2.39
N GLY A 119 21.20 -4.76 -1.23
CA GLY A 119 19.95 -4.21 -0.72
C GLY A 119 19.36 -3.15 -1.64
N LEU A 120 20.20 -2.25 -2.16
CA LEU A 120 19.77 -1.25 -3.14
C LEU A 120 19.24 -1.92 -4.43
N ALA A 121 19.96 -2.90 -4.96
CA ALA A 121 19.55 -3.64 -6.16
C ALA A 121 18.21 -4.37 -5.94
N MET A 122 18.03 -5.00 -4.78
CA MET A 122 16.78 -5.65 -4.37
C MET A 122 15.58 -4.68 -4.43
N ILE A 123 15.76 -3.44 -3.93
CA ILE A 123 14.70 -2.43 -3.93
C ILE A 123 14.40 -1.90 -5.34
N ILE A 124 15.42 -1.54 -6.12
CA ILE A 124 15.24 -0.99 -7.48
C ILE A 124 14.54 -2.02 -8.37
N ILE A 125 15.03 -3.26 -8.38
CA ILE A 125 14.42 -4.34 -9.17
C ILE A 125 13.02 -4.67 -8.63
N GLY A 126 12.82 -4.59 -7.31
CA GLY A 126 11.52 -4.71 -6.67
C GLY A 126 10.49 -3.68 -7.14
N MET A 127 10.89 -2.41 -7.32
CA MET A 127 10.02 -1.36 -7.85
C MET A 127 9.53 -1.70 -9.27
N VAL A 128 10.41 -2.27 -10.11
CA VAL A 128 10.02 -2.73 -11.45
C VAL A 128 8.98 -3.85 -11.35
N GLY A 129 9.16 -4.81 -10.44
CA GLY A 129 8.20 -5.89 -10.20
C GLY A 129 6.83 -5.40 -9.73
N SER A 130 6.80 -4.39 -8.86
CA SER A 130 5.59 -3.71 -8.40
C SER A 130 4.80 -3.09 -9.57
N ILE A 131 5.47 -2.33 -10.45
CA ILE A 131 4.85 -1.72 -11.63
C ILE A 131 4.31 -2.79 -12.59
N LEU A 132 5.13 -3.80 -12.91
CA LEU A 132 4.73 -4.86 -13.84
C LEU A 132 3.53 -5.64 -13.33
N THR A 133 3.49 -5.92 -12.03
CA THR A 133 2.37 -6.65 -11.42
C THR A 133 1.09 -5.83 -11.45
N GLY A 134 1.16 -4.52 -11.19
CA GLY A 134 0.01 -3.62 -11.35
C GLY A 134 -0.56 -3.68 -12.77
N VAL A 135 0.30 -3.55 -13.79
CA VAL A 135 -0.12 -3.66 -15.21
C VAL A 135 -0.73 -5.03 -15.53
N VAL A 136 -0.20 -6.11 -14.96
CA VAL A 136 -0.75 -7.47 -15.14
C VAL A 136 -2.11 -7.60 -14.47
N LEU A 137 -2.30 -7.06 -13.25
CA LEU A 137 -3.58 -7.06 -12.54
C LEU A 137 -4.63 -6.22 -13.26
N ASP A 138 -4.23 -5.06 -13.80
CA ASP A 138 -5.09 -4.19 -14.60
C ASP A 138 -5.62 -4.88 -15.85
N LYS A 139 -4.82 -5.75 -16.48
CA LYS A 139 -5.21 -6.44 -17.72
C LYS A 139 -5.94 -7.75 -17.46
N THR A 140 -5.49 -8.54 -16.49
CA THR A 140 -6.01 -9.89 -16.26
C THR A 140 -7.18 -9.90 -15.29
N HIS A 141 -7.21 -8.95 -14.35
CA HIS A 141 -8.11 -8.92 -13.21
C HIS A 141 -8.13 -10.23 -12.39
N LYS A 142 -7.05 -11.02 -12.47
CA LYS A 142 -6.90 -12.31 -11.81
C LYS A 142 -6.08 -12.19 -10.52
N PHE A 143 -6.63 -11.49 -9.53
CA PHE A 143 -5.95 -11.15 -8.29
C PHE A 143 -5.42 -12.38 -7.53
N LYS A 144 -6.28 -13.39 -7.31
CA LYS A 144 -5.89 -14.61 -6.58
C LYS A 144 -4.79 -15.41 -7.29
N GLU A 145 -4.94 -15.64 -8.60
CA GLU A 145 -3.97 -16.43 -9.37
C GLU A 145 -2.61 -15.73 -9.39
N THR A 146 -2.61 -14.41 -9.59
CA THR A 146 -1.37 -13.61 -9.59
C THR A 146 -0.71 -13.61 -8.22
N ALA A 147 -1.48 -13.41 -7.14
CA ALA A 147 -0.97 -13.51 -5.77
C ALA A 147 -0.33 -14.88 -5.49
N PHE A 148 -0.99 -15.97 -5.90
CA PHE A 148 -0.49 -17.33 -5.73
C PHE A 148 0.82 -17.56 -6.47
N VAL A 149 0.90 -17.14 -7.75
CA VAL A 149 2.11 -17.28 -8.56
C VAL A 149 3.27 -16.47 -7.97
N ILE A 150 3.02 -15.23 -7.55
CA ILE A 150 4.06 -14.40 -6.95
C ILE A 150 4.58 -15.00 -5.65
N PHE A 151 3.68 -15.52 -4.79
CA PHE A 151 4.08 -16.22 -3.57
C PHE A 151 4.98 -17.43 -3.84
N LEU A 152 4.58 -18.25 -4.82
CA LEU A 152 5.37 -19.41 -5.22
C LEU A 152 6.75 -19.00 -5.73
N MET A 153 6.81 -17.97 -6.59
CA MET A 153 8.08 -17.45 -7.12
C MET A 153 8.94 -16.80 -6.04
N CYS A 154 8.34 -16.15 -5.04
CA CYS A 154 9.03 -15.64 -3.86
C CYS A 154 9.66 -16.79 -3.04
N GLY A 155 8.93 -17.89 -2.87
CA GLY A 155 9.45 -19.10 -2.21
C GLY A 155 10.60 -19.77 -2.97
N VAL A 156 10.50 -19.86 -4.30
CA VAL A 156 11.59 -20.41 -5.14
C VAL A 156 12.83 -19.50 -5.11
N SER A 157 12.63 -18.18 -5.21
CA SER A 157 13.74 -17.22 -5.25
C SER A 157 14.47 -17.09 -3.92
N ILE A 158 13.80 -17.23 -2.76
CA ILE A 158 14.52 -17.27 -1.47
C ILE A 158 15.36 -18.54 -1.33
N CYS A 159 14.91 -19.68 -1.85
CA CYS A 159 15.73 -20.89 -1.93
C CYS A 159 16.93 -20.69 -2.86
N GLY A 160 16.75 -19.98 -3.98
CA GLY A 160 17.84 -19.58 -4.86
C GLY A 160 18.85 -18.64 -4.18
N PHE A 161 18.37 -17.71 -3.36
CA PHE A 161 19.22 -16.83 -2.55
C PHE A 161 20.02 -17.61 -1.51
N LEU A 162 19.37 -18.53 -0.78
CA LEU A 162 20.04 -19.43 0.14
C LEU A 162 21.14 -20.25 -0.57
N PHE A 163 20.81 -20.85 -1.71
CA PHE A 163 21.77 -21.61 -2.51
C PHE A 163 22.95 -20.75 -2.99
N ALA A 164 22.68 -19.51 -3.42
CA ALA A 164 23.73 -18.58 -3.84
C ALA A 164 24.70 -18.22 -2.70
N LEU A 165 24.20 -18.09 -1.46
CA LEU A 165 25.02 -17.87 -0.27
C LEU A 165 25.90 -19.09 0.03
N GLU A 166 25.34 -20.30 -0.03
CA GLU A 166 26.09 -21.56 0.20
C GLU A 166 27.20 -21.77 -0.85
N LEU A 167 26.99 -21.35 -2.10
CA LEU A 167 28.02 -21.37 -3.13
C LEU A 167 29.12 -20.32 -2.92
N ARG A 168 28.95 -19.39 -1.98
CA ARG A 168 29.88 -18.28 -1.68
C ARG A 168 30.27 -17.47 -2.92
N SER A 169 29.34 -17.33 -3.87
CA SER A 169 29.55 -16.54 -5.09
C SER A 169 28.82 -15.21 -5.00
N LYS A 170 29.56 -14.11 -4.79
CA LYS A 170 28.99 -12.76 -4.68
C LYS A 170 28.08 -12.41 -5.86
N TRP A 171 28.50 -12.73 -7.08
CA TRP A 171 27.72 -12.47 -8.29
C TRP A 171 26.36 -13.18 -8.26
N MET A 172 26.33 -14.46 -7.87
CA MET A 172 25.08 -15.22 -7.79
C MET A 172 24.17 -14.65 -6.70
N VAL A 173 24.74 -14.17 -5.60
CA VAL A 173 23.98 -13.54 -4.50
C VAL A 173 23.31 -12.25 -4.98
N TYR A 174 24.01 -11.40 -5.74
CA TYR A 174 23.42 -10.21 -6.37
C TYR A 174 22.21 -10.57 -7.25
N VAL A 175 22.37 -11.56 -8.13
CA VAL A 175 21.28 -11.96 -9.03
C VAL A 175 20.11 -12.55 -8.24
N ALA A 176 20.38 -13.45 -7.30
CA ALA A 176 19.34 -14.14 -6.54
C ALA A 176 18.55 -13.18 -5.65
N ILE A 177 19.21 -12.25 -4.96
CA ILE A 177 18.51 -11.28 -4.11
C ILE A 177 17.74 -10.25 -4.94
N SER A 178 18.21 -9.87 -6.12
CA SER A 178 17.44 -9.02 -7.03
C SER A 178 16.18 -9.72 -7.52
N ILE A 179 16.25 -11.00 -7.88
CA ILE A 179 15.09 -11.80 -8.28
C ILE A 179 14.11 -11.96 -7.10
N PHE A 180 14.63 -12.24 -5.90
CA PHE A 180 13.79 -12.31 -4.70
C PHE A 180 13.10 -10.97 -4.42
N GLY A 181 13.84 -9.86 -4.49
CA GLY A 181 13.31 -8.50 -4.34
C GLY A 181 12.23 -8.15 -5.36
N PHE A 182 12.39 -8.60 -6.62
CA PHE A 182 11.39 -8.45 -7.67
C PHE A 182 10.04 -9.00 -7.24
N PHE A 183 9.99 -10.29 -6.88
CA PHE A 183 8.74 -10.96 -6.52
C PHE A 183 8.18 -10.51 -5.18
N LEU A 184 9.05 -10.24 -4.21
CA LEU A 184 8.65 -9.81 -2.88
C LEU A 184 7.96 -8.43 -2.92
N ASN A 185 8.56 -7.46 -3.63
CA ASN A 185 7.95 -6.13 -3.79
C ASN A 185 6.77 -6.13 -4.78
N ALA A 186 6.79 -6.98 -5.81
CA ALA A 186 5.67 -7.16 -6.73
C ALA A 186 4.36 -7.47 -6.00
N TYR A 187 4.45 -8.25 -4.91
CA TYR A 187 3.28 -8.63 -4.14
C TYR A 187 2.68 -7.49 -3.30
N MET A 188 3.47 -6.49 -2.90
CA MET A 188 3.04 -5.42 -1.99
C MET A 188 1.83 -4.63 -2.51
N PRO A 189 1.85 -4.03 -3.72
CA PRO A 189 0.66 -3.37 -4.27
C PRO A 189 -0.45 -4.36 -4.63
N ALA A 190 -0.09 -5.51 -5.21
CA ALA A 190 -1.06 -6.51 -5.69
C ALA A 190 -1.91 -7.09 -4.54
N GLY A 191 -1.30 -7.27 -3.37
CA GLY A 191 -2.00 -7.73 -2.17
C GLY A 191 -2.97 -6.71 -1.61
N ILE A 192 -2.67 -5.41 -1.72
CA ILE A 192 -3.59 -4.34 -1.33
C ILE A 192 -4.78 -4.31 -2.29
N GLU A 193 -4.54 -4.33 -3.59
CA GLU A 193 -5.60 -4.38 -4.61
C GLU A 193 -6.49 -5.62 -4.46
N PHE A 194 -5.90 -6.78 -4.14
CA PHE A 194 -6.68 -7.98 -3.88
C PHE A 194 -7.54 -7.83 -2.61
N ALA A 195 -7.02 -7.19 -1.57
CA ALA A 195 -7.75 -6.96 -0.34
C ALA A 195 -8.96 -6.03 -0.54
N THR A 196 -8.79 -4.96 -1.32
CA THR A 196 -9.87 -4.00 -1.63
C THR A 196 -10.95 -4.65 -2.50
N GLU A 197 -10.56 -5.50 -3.46
CA GLU A 197 -11.47 -6.30 -4.28
C GLU A 197 -12.30 -7.32 -3.46
N LEU A 198 -11.70 -7.95 -2.44
CA LEU A 198 -12.37 -8.89 -1.54
C LEU A 198 -13.38 -8.25 -0.58
N THR A 199 -13.24 -6.96 -0.33
CA THR A 199 -13.94 -6.25 0.76
C THR A 199 -14.90 -5.17 0.28
N PHE A 200 -15.02 -4.98 -1.02
CA PHE A 200 -16.02 -4.09 -1.63
C PHE A 200 -17.44 -4.33 -1.09
N PRO A 201 -18.21 -3.26 -0.78
CA PRO A 201 -17.94 -1.83 -1.00
C PRO A 201 -17.29 -1.10 0.19
N SER A 202 -16.47 -1.76 1.01
CA SER A 202 -15.82 -1.10 2.15
C SER A 202 -14.85 0.00 1.68
N PRO A 203 -14.67 1.10 2.45
CA PRO A 203 -13.72 2.15 2.11
C PRO A 203 -12.28 1.62 1.99
N GLU A 204 -11.65 1.88 0.84
CA GLU A 204 -10.30 1.39 0.51
C GLU A 204 -9.24 1.80 1.55
N SER A 205 -9.32 3.04 2.04
CA SER A 205 -8.44 3.54 3.10
C SER A 205 -8.52 2.73 4.39
N THR A 206 -9.73 2.27 4.76
CA THR A 206 -9.95 1.45 5.96
C THR A 206 -9.37 0.04 5.76
N VAL A 207 -9.59 -0.56 4.60
CA VAL A 207 -9.09 -1.90 4.25
C VAL A 207 -7.56 -1.93 4.28
N THR A 208 -6.93 -0.99 3.57
CA THR A 208 -5.47 -0.86 3.52
C THR A 208 -4.89 -0.57 4.89
N GLY A 209 -5.53 0.32 5.68
CA GLY A 209 -5.10 0.62 7.05
C GLY A 209 -5.07 -0.62 7.95
N ILE A 210 -6.13 -1.43 7.95
CA ILE A 210 -6.21 -2.65 8.75
C ILE A 210 -5.21 -3.71 8.26
N LEU A 211 -5.09 -3.88 6.94
CA LEU A 211 -4.15 -4.80 6.31
C LEU A 211 -2.72 -4.48 6.72
N LEU A 212 -2.29 -3.22 6.58
CA LEU A 212 -0.94 -2.78 6.92
C LEU A 212 -0.69 -2.83 8.43
N ALA A 213 -1.66 -2.43 9.27
CA ALA A 213 -1.50 -2.50 10.72
C ALA A 213 -1.29 -3.93 11.21
N THR A 214 -2.08 -4.88 10.71
CA THR A 214 -1.95 -6.30 11.06
C THR A 214 -0.61 -6.87 10.55
N SER A 215 -0.20 -6.48 9.35
CA SER A 215 1.06 -6.90 8.74
C SER A 215 2.28 -6.37 9.48
N GLN A 216 2.20 -5.14 10.00
CA GLN A 216 3.28 -4.55 10.77
C GLN A 216 3.53 -5.29 12.09
N ILE A 217 2.48 -5.78 12.76
CA ILE A 217 2.62 -6.60 13.96
C ILE A 217 3.37 -7.89 13.63
N LEU A 218 2.97 -8.59 12.55
CA LEU A 218 3.65 -9.80 12.09
C LEU A 218 5.10 -9.50 11.67
N ALA A 219 5.37 -8.35 11.05
CA ALA A 219 6.71 -7.93 10.69
C ALA A 219 7.63 -7.77 11.89
N VAL A 220 7.16 -7.12 12.96
CA VAL A 220 7.95 -7.00 14.20
C VAL A 220 8.26 -8.38 14.78
N ILE A 221 7.25 -9.27 14.87
CA ILE A 221 7.43 -10.62 15.40
C ILE A 221 8.45 -11.40 14.56
N PHE A 222 8.31 -11.39 13.24
CA PHE A 222 9.18 -12.13 12.32
C PHE A 222 10.60 -11.60 12.35
N THR A 223 10.80 -10.27 12.32
CA THR A 223 12.13 -9.68 12.42
C THR A 223 12.83 -10.07 13.72
N LEU A 224 12.12 -10.07 14.87
CA LEU A 224 12.69 -10.48 16.15
C LEU A 224 13.04 -11.97 16.19
N VAL A 225 12.11 -12.83 15.76
CA VAL A 225 12.33 -14.30 15.74
C VAL A 225 13.48 -14.66 14.80
N LEU A 226 13.49 -14.12 13.57
CA LEU A 226 14.52 -14.40 12.59
C LEU A 226 15.88 -13.83 12.99
N SER A 227 15.91 -12.67 13.66
CA SER A 227 17.14 -12.11 14.22
C SER A 227 17.72 -13.04 15.30
N SER A 228 16.88 -13.55 16.20
CA SER A 228 17.29 -14.49 17.25
C SER A 228 17.80 -15.81 16.68
N VAL A 229 17.09 -16.37 15.69
CA VAL A 229 17.50 -17.58 14.98
C VAL A 229 18.82 -17.37 14.24
N ASN A 230 18.98 -16.23 13.55
CA ASN A 230 20.21 -15.92 12.83
C ASN A 230 21.42 -15.87 13.76
N LYS A 231 21.26 -15.30 14.97
CA LYS A 231 22.34 -15.23 15.96
C LYS A 231 22.68 -16.58 16.58
N THR A 232 21.68 -17.45 16.78
CA THR A 232 21.86 -18.71 17.52
C THR A 232 22.21 -19.88 16.62
N PHE A 233 21.53 -20.01 15.49
CA PHE A 233 21.63 -21.13 14.57
C PHE A 233 22.30 -20.75 13.23
N GLY A 234 22.41 -19.46 12.93
CA GLY A 234 23.01 -18.96 11.69
C GLY A 234 21.99 -18.65 10.59
N THR A 235 22.50 -18.10 9.49
CA THR A 235 21.69 -17.57 8.39
C THR A 235 20.95 -18.64 7.61
N PHE A 236 21.55 -19.84 7.45
CA PHE A 236 20.90 -20.96 6.76
C PHE A 236 19.51 -21.28 7.35
N TRP A 237 19.43 -21.39 8.68
CA TRP A 237 18.17 -21.68 9.37
C TRP A 237 17.19 -20.50 9.32
N ALA A 238 17.69 -19.27 9.43
CA ALA A 238 16.85 -18.08 9.32
C ALA A 238 16.18 -17.96 7.93
N LEU A 239 16.92 -18.25 6.85
CA LEU A 239 16.38 -18.25 5.48
C LEU A 239 15.49 -19.46 5.20
N SER A 240 15.81 -20.63 5.77
CA SER A 240 14.96 -21.82 5.67
C SER A 240 13.59 -21.60 6.32
N ILE A 241 13.54 -20.95 7.49
CA ILE A 241 12.28 -20.58 8.15
C ILE A 241 11.47 -19.61 7.28
N GLN A 242 12.12 -18.63 6.65
CA GLN A 242 11.43 -17.72 5.73
C GLN A 242 10.84 -18.45 4.52
N ALA A 243 11.57 -19.43 3.95
CA ALA A 243 11.05 -20.27 2.88
C ALA A 243 9.81 -21.07 3.31
N ILE A 244 9.82 -21.63 4.53
CA ILE A 244 8.66 -22.33 5.11
C ILE A 244 7.48 -21.36 5.29
N ILE A 245 7.71 -20.16 5.82
CA ILE A 245 6.66 -19.14 5.98
C ILE A 245 6.05 -18.75 4.63
N LEU A 246 6.86 -18.58 3.58
CA LEU A 246 6.36 -18.30 2.22
C LEU A 246 5.58 -19.48 1.65
N PHE A 247 6.00 -20.72 1.92
CA PHE A 247 5.25 -21.89 1.52
C PHE A 247 3.88 -21.95 2.21
N ILE A 248 3.82 -21.70 3.53
CA ILE A 248 2.55 -21.59 4.26
C ILE A 248 1.70 -20.45 3.68
N GLY A 249 2.31 -19.29 3.39
CA GLY A 249 1.63 -18.16 2.74
C GLY A 249 1.06 -18.52 1.36
N THR A 250 1.77 -19.34 0.59
CA THR A 250 1.32 -19.86 -0.72
C THR A 250 0.10 -20.76 -0.54
N VAL A 251 0.13 -21.68 0.42
CA VAL A 251 -1.01 -22.55 0.75
C VAL A 251 -2.20 -21.72 1.22
N LEU A 252 -2.01 -20.76 2.13
CA LEU A 252 -3.07 -19.88 2.60
C LEU A 252 -3.70 -19.09 1.45
N THR A 253 -2.88 -18.54 0.56
CA THR A 253 -3.34 -17.81 -0.64
C THR A 253 -4.15 -18.73 -1.58
N GLY A 254 -3.73 -19.99 -1.73
CA GLY A 254 -4.49 -21.01 -2.46
C GLY A 254 -5.84 -21.33 -1.82
N LEU A 255 -5.89 -21.38 -0.49
CA LEU A 255 -7.11 -21.62 0.29
C LEU A 255 -8.03 -20.40 0.37
N THR A 256 -7.54 -19.19 0.08
CA THR A 256 -8.36 -17.98 0.06
C THR A 256 -9.56 -18.17 -0.88
N PRO A 257 -10.81 -18.09 -0.37
CA PRO A 257 -11.99 -18.26 -1.19
C PRO A 257 -12.03 -17.17 -2.26
N ASN A 258 -12.10 -17.56 -3.53
CA ASN A 258 -12.06 -16.66 -4.69
C ASN A 258 -13.42 -15.95 -4.90
N LYS A 259 -13.90 -15.24 -3.88
CA LYS A 259 -15.15 -14.48 -3.91
C LYS A 259 -14.83 -13.01 -4.21
N LEU A 260 -14.51 -12.73 -5.48
CA LEU A 260 -14.31 -11.37 -5.97
C LEU A 260 -15.66 -10.65 -5.95
N ARG A 261 -15.81 -9.64 -5.08
CA ARG A 261 -17.11 -8.99 -4.82
C ARG A 261 -17.33 -7.80 -5.75
N LYS A 262 -16.30 -7.01 -6.02
CA LYS A 262 -16.37 -5.83 -6.88
C LYS A 262 -16.60 -6.22 -8.35
N GLN A 263 -15.94 -7.25 -8.86
CA GLN A 263 -16.26 -7.82 -10.19
C GLN A 263 -17.71 -8.30 -10.31
N LYS A 264 -18.27 -8.91 -9.27
CA LYS A 264 -19.67 -9.37 -9.28
C LYS A 264 -20.67 -8.22 -9.29
N ALA A 265 -20.37 -7.14 -8.56
CA ALA A 265 -21.17 -5.92 -8.58
C ALA A 265 -21.18 -5.29 -9.98
N PHE A 266 -20.02 -5.10 -10.60
CA PHE A 266 -19.93 -4.57 -11.97
C PHE A 266 -20.65 -5.42 -13.02
N MET A 267 -20.57 -6.76 -12.93
CA MET A 267 -21.32 -7.64 -13.83
C MET A 267 -22.84 -7.59 -13.59
N GLN A 268 -23.27 -7.27 -12.37
CA GLN A 268 -24.67 -7.16 -12.02
C GLN A 268 -25.25 -5.83 -12.53
N ASP A 269 -24.55 -4.71 -12.35
CA ASP A 269 -24.94 -3.40 -12.89
C ASP A 269 -24.96 -3.42 -14.43
N ALA A 270 -23.95 -4.01 -15.07
CA ALA A 270 -23.91 -4.19 -16.52
C ALA A 270 -25.00 -5.13 -17.08
N LYS A 271 -25.62 -5.97 -16.22
CA LYS A 271 -26.81 -6.75 -16.59
C LYS A 271 -28.09 -5.94 -16.44
N PHE A 272 -28.19 -5.07 -15.44
CA PHE A 272 -29.32 -4.16 -15.26
C PHE A 272 -29.42 -3.13 -16.39
N ASP A 273 -28.30 -2.60 -16.88
CA ASP A 273 -28.24 -1.71 -18.06
C ASP A 273 -28.62 -2.40 -19.38
N LYS A 274 -28.60 -3.74 -19.42
CA LYS A 274 -28.96 -4.54 -20.60
C LYS A 274 -30.38 -5.10 -20.55
N LEU A 275 -31.14 -4.86 -19.49
CA LEU A 275 -32.56 -5.17 -19.49
C LEU A 275 -33.24 -4.21 -20.47
N PRO A 276 -34.01 -4.71 -21.46
CA PRO A 276 -34.73 -3.82 -22.35
C PRO A 276 -35.67 -2.98 -21.47
N THR A 277 -35.64 -1.66 -21.67
CA THR A 277 -36.80 -0.84 -21.38
C THR A 277 -37.94 -1.43 -22.21
N GLU A 278 -38.75 -2.28 -21.58
CA GLU A 278 -39.95 -2.82 -22.19
C GLU A 278 -40.74 -1.65 -22.76
N ASP A 279 -41.14 -1.85 -24.02
CA ASP A 279 -42.10 -1.06 -24.77
C ASP A 279 -43.20 -0.51 -23.86
N ASN A 280 -43.24 0.82 -23.74
CA ASN A 280 -44.48 1.51 -23.45
C ASN A 280 -44.85 2.32 -24.71
N ALA A 281 -45.65 1.62 -25.53
CA ALA A 281 -46.74 2.08 -26.39
C ALA A 281 -47.05 3.59 -26.44
#